data_AF-A0A662P638-F1
#
_entry.id   AF-A0A662P638-F1
#
_cell.length_a   1.000
_cell.length_b   1.000
_cell.length_c   1.000
_cell.angle_alpha   90.00
_cell.angle_beta   90.00
_cell.angle_gamma   90.00
#
_symmetry.space_group_name_H-M   'P 1'
#
loop_
_entity.id
_entity.type
_entity.pdbx_description
1 polymer ?
#
loop_
_entity_poly.entity_id
_entity_poly.type
_entity_poly.pdbx_seq_one_letter_code
_entity_poly.pdbx_strand_id
1 'polypeptide(L)'
;MDSKEMLKERIRDYDAIIVRSRTKVTREIINNGKNLKLIARAGSGLDNIDLKTAREKGIAVINTPEASADSVAELTIGLMVSLARGIPRADYSMKRGEWLKKELMGFLLKGKKLGLIGLGRIGSRVARIAKAMGMKILVTKRTPPPPELMKSLEAKFLPLDELLRQSDIVSIHVPLTEETKNMINAEKIGLMKDGAYLINTSRGEVVDEEALLEALRSGKLGGAALDVYSTEPPKRLELIKQPNVICTPHIGAQTVEVQKEASKEIAEKIIQFFNNHKAR
;
A
#
# COMPACT_ATOMS: atom_id res chain seq x y z
N MET A 1 -11.22 19.82 -12.73
CA MET A 1 -11.56 18.45 -12.29
C MET A 1 -13.06 18.33 -12.40
N ASP A 2 -13.57 17.40 -13.20
CA ASP A 2 -15.01 17.21 -13.36
C ASP A 2 -15.61 16.80 -12.01
N SER A 3 -16.71 17.46 -11.63
CA SER A 3 -17.50 17.03 -10.48
C SER A 3 -18.08 15.63 -10.74
N LYS A 4 -18.50 14.92 -9.68
CA LYS A 4 -19.14 13.61 -9.84
C LYS A 4 -20.33 13.67 -10.81
N GLU A 5 -21.07 14.77 -10.81
CA GLU A 5 -22.21 15.00 -11.72
C GLU A 5 -21.76 15.22 -13.17
N MET A 6 -20.73 16.04 -13.40
CA MET A 6 -20.16 16.22 -14.75
C MET A 6 -19.65 14.89 -15.34
N LEU A 7 -19.02 14.04 -14.53
CA LEU A 7 -18.55 12.73 -14.98
C LEU A 7 -19.72 11.83 -15.41
N LYS A 8 -20.83 11.82 -14.66
CA LYS A 8 -22.03 11.03 -15.01
C LYS A 8 -22.68 11.47 -16.32
N GLU A 9 -22.69 12.77 -16.60
CA GLU A 9 -23.25 13.28 -17.85
C GLU A 9 -22.35 12.94 -19.03
N ARG A 10 -21.05 13.22 -18.92
CA ARG A 10 -20.11 13.07 -20.04
C ARG A 10 -19.85 11.61 -20.41
N ILE A 11 -19.84 10.68 -19.44
CA ILE A 11 -19.48 9.27 -19.71
C ILE A 11 -20.45 8.56 -20.67
N ARG A 12 -21.65 9.10 -20.90
CA ARG A 12 -22.66 8.56 -21.82
C ARG A 12 -22.12 8.36 -23.24
N ASP A 13 -21.27 9.28 -23.68
CA ASP A 13 -20.84 9.38 -25.08
C ASP A 13 -19.46 8.75 -25.35
N TYR A 14 -18.83 8.13 -24.34
CA TYR A 14 -17.48 7.55 -24.47
C TYR A 14 -17.48 6.02 -24.41
N ASP A 15 -16.69 5.40 -25.30
CA ASP A 15 -16.44 3.96 -25.30
C ASP A 15 -15.50 3.49 -24.16
N ALA A 16 -14.68 4.39 -23.63
CA ALA A 16 -13.71 4.07 -22.58
C ALA A 16 -13.52 5.20 -21.59
N ILE A 17 -13.23 4.85 -20.33
CA ILE A 17 -12.78 5.77 -19.29
C ILE A 17 -11.44 5.33 -18.73
N ILE A 18 -10.52 6.28 -18.58
CA ILE A 18 -9.23 6.07 -17.91
C ILE A 18 -9.26 6.76 -16.55
N VAL A 19 -8.93 6.03 -15.49
CA VAL A 19 -8.88 6.56 -14.12
C VAL A 19 -7.56 6.25 -13.43
N ARG A 20 -7.22 7.06 -12.42
CA ARG A 20 -6.20 6.76 -11.40
C ARG A 20 -6.90 6.49 -10.06
N SER A 21 -6.20 6.59 -8.93
CA SER A 21 -6.72 6.24 -7.59
C SER A 21 -7.87 7.13 -7.09
N ARG A 22 -7.89 8.43 -7.44
CA ARG A 22 -8.83 9.40 -6.86
C ARG A 22 -10.28 9.24 -7.34
N THR A 23 -10.49 9.00 -8.64
CA THR A 23 -11.83 8.92 -9.23
C THR A 23 -12.45 7.57 -8.92
N LYS A 24 -13.63 7.55 -8.28
CA LYS A 24 -14.38 6.31 -8.03
C LYS A 24 -15.33 6.04 -9.19
N VAL A 25 -15.19 4.89 -9.84
CA VAL A 25 -16.08 4.40 -10.91
C VAL A 25 -17.14 3.51 -10.28
N THR A 26 -18.17 4.15 -9.72
CA THR A 26 -19.25 3.48 -8.98
C THR A 26 -20.29 2.86 -9.93
N ARG A 27 -21.16 1.99 -9.40
CA ARG A 27 -22.37 1.49 -10.10
C ARG A 27 -23.12 2.58 -10.85
N GLU A 28 -23.33 3.72 -10.22
CA GLU A 28 -24.05 4.85 -10.78
C GLU A 28 -23.36 5.42 -12.03
N ILE A 29 -22.03 5.57 -12.00
CA ILE A 29 -21.26 6.04 -13.15
C ILE A 29 -21.29 5.00 -14.28
N ILE A 30 -21.09 3.72 -13.94
CA ILE A 30 -21.13 2.61 -14.91
C ILE A 30 -22.49 2.54 -15.61
N ASN A 31 -23.59 2.66 -14.86
CA ASN A 31 -24.94 2.62 -15.43
C ASN A 31 -25.26 3.80 -16.35
N ASN A 32 -24.57 4.95 -16.20
CA ASN A 32 -24.72 6.08 -17.10
C ASN A 32 -23.88 5.95 -18.38
N GLY A 33 -22.85 5.10 -18.40
CA GLY A 33 -22.00 4.87 -19.57
C GLY A 33 -22.69 4.01 -20.63
N LYS A 34 -23.62 4.57 -21.41
CA LYS A 34 -24.40 3.84 -22.42
C LYS A 34 -23.55 3.13 -23.48
N ASN A 35 -22.45 3.76 -23.90
CA ASN A 35 -21.52 3.23 -24.90
C ASN A 35 -20.27 2.60 -24.27
N LEU A 36 -20.15 2.61 -22.94
CA LEU A 36 -18.93 2.25 -22.24
C LEU A 36 -18.62 0.77 -22.42
N LYS A 37 -17.45 0.47 -22.99
CA LYS A 37 -16.93 -0.88 -23.24
C LYS A 37 -15.73 -1.21 -22.35
N LEU A 38 -14.98 -0.19 -21.91
CA LEU A 38 -13.73 -0.37 -21.19
C LEU A 38 -13.56 0.63 -20.02
N ILE A 39 -13.21 0.10 -18.86
CA ILE A 39 -12.70 0.88 -17.72
C ILE A 39 -11.22 0.53 -17.54
N ALA A 40 -10.36 1.52 -17.72
CA ALA A 40 -8.92 1.36 -17.67
C ALA A 40 -8.34 2.09 -16.45
N ARG A 41 -7.61 1.39 -15.59
CA ARG A 41 -6.95 1.98 -14.42
C ARG A 41 -5.44 2.04 -14.61
N ALA A 42 -4.88 3.25 -14.63
CA ALA A 42 -3.44 3.47 -14.53
C ALA A 42 -3.00 3.31 -13.07
N GLY A 43 -2.69 2.08 -12.68
CA GLY A 43 -2.31 1.66 -11.33
C GLY A 43 -2.61 0.18 -11.08
N SER A 44 -2.15 -0.35 -9.95
CA SER A 44 -2.24 -1.79 -9.65
C SER A 44 -3.55 -2.22 -8.99
N GLY A 45 -4.06 -1.45 -8.03
CA GLY A 45 -5.34 -1.73 -7.38
C GLY A 45 -6.52 -1.66 -8.34
N LEU A 46 -7.68 -2.16 -7.92
CA LEU A 46 -8.97 -1.96 -8.60
C LEU A 46 -10.09 -1.48 -7.64
N ASP A 47 -9.71 -1.13 -6.41
CA ASP A 47 -10.61 -0.89 -5.27
C ASP A 47 -11.59 0.30 -5.48
N ASN A 48 -11.25 1.23 -6.39
CA ASN A 48 -12.07 2.37 -6.75
C ASN A 48 -13.03 2.09 -7.93
N ILE A 49 -13.13 0.84 -8.39
CA ILE A 49 -13.99 0.43 -9.51
C ILE A 49 -14.97 -0.63 -9.01
N ASP A 50 -16.26 -0.44 -9.31
CA ASP A 50 -17.27 -1.47 -9.06
C ASP A 50 -17.17 -2.60 -10.10
N LEU A 51 -16.30 -3.57 -9.80
CA LEU A 51 -16.03 -4.72 -10.68
C LEU A 51 -17.27 -5.61 -10.87
N LYS A 52 -18.19 -5.63 -9.90
CA LYS A 52 -19.43 -6.41 -10.00
C LYS A 52 -20.34 -5.82 -11.06
N THR A 53 -20.62 -4.51 -10.96
CA THR A 53 -21.46 -3.82 -11.94
C THR A 53 -20.81 -3.82 -13.33
N ALA A 54 -19.49 -3.62 -13.43
CA ALA A 54 -18.78 -3.71 -14.71
C ALA A 54 -18.99 -5.07 -15.40
N ARG A 55 -18.85 -6.18 -14.63
CA ARG A 55 -19.09 -7.53 -15.13
C ARG A 55 -20.55 -7.76 -15.55
N GLU A 56 -21.52 -7.32 -14.75
CA GLU A 56 -22.96 -7.42 -15.05
C GLU A 56 -23.33 -6.70 -16.36
N LYS A 57 -22.62 -5.61 -16.69
CA LYS A 57 -22.81 -4.83 -17.92
C LYS A 57 -21.95 -5.30 -19.09
N GLY A 58 -21.12 -6.33 -18.93
CA GLY A 58 -20.21 -6.79 -19.98
C GLY A 58 -19.06 -5.82 -20.30
N ILE A 59 -18.72 -4.94 -19.36
CA ILE A 59 -17.68 -3.90 -19.52
C ILE A 59 -16.34 -4.48 -19.05
N ALA A 60 -15.34 -4.42 -19.92
CA ALA A 60 -14.00 -4.88 -19.59
C ALA A 60 -13.32 -3.94 -18.58
N VAL A 61 -12.51 -4.52 -17.69
CA VAL A 61 -11.68 -3.76 -16.74
C VAL A 61 -10.23 -4.18 -16.87
N ILE A 62 -9.35 -3.21 -17.11
CA ILE A 62 -7.90 -3.45 -17.26
C ILE A 62 -7.09 -2.53 -16.33
N ASN A 63 -5.90 -2.98 -15.94
CA ASN A 63 -4.98 -2.23 -15.07
C ASN A 63 -3.50 -2.42 -15.43
N THR A 64 -2.60 -1.78 -14.68
CA THR A 64 -1.13 -1.83 -14.85
C THR A 64 -0.45 -2.28 -13.55
N PRO A 65 -0.53 -3.57 -13.19
CA PRO A 65 -0.14 -4.06 -11.87
C PRO A 65 1.37 -4.11 -11.62
N GLU A 66 2.19 -4.09 -12.67
CA GLU A 66 3.64 -4.30 -12.55
C GLU A 66 4.39 -2.99 -12.29
N ALA A 67 3.92 -1.88 -12.86
CA ALA A 67 4.65 -0.62 -12.91
C ALA A 67 5.06 -0.08 -11.51
N SER A 68 4.25 -0.26 -10.46
CA SER A 68 4.50 0.39 -9.17
C SER A 68 5.29 -0.46 -8.15
N ALA A 69 5.75 -1.65 -8.51
CA ALA A 69 6.30 -2.57 -7.51
C ALA A 69 7.62 -2.08 -6.89
N ASP A 70 8.50 -1.50 -7.71
CA ASP A 70 9.80 -0.98 -7.28
C ASP A 70 9.63 0.31 -6.46
N SER A 71 8.86 1.29 -6.94
CA SER A 71 8.65 2.55 -6.22
C SER A 71 8.01 2.36 -4.83
N VAL A 72 7.03 1.45 -4.71
CA VAL A 72 6.40 1.17 -3.41
C VAL A 72 7.40 0.48 -2.47
N ALA A 73 8.24 -0.42 -2.99
CA ALA A 73 9.26 -1.07 -2.18
C ALA A 73 10.32 -0.07 -1.69
N GLU A 74 10.76 0.86 -2.55
CA GLU A 74 11.67 1.95 -2.18
C GLU A 74 11.06 2.83 -1.08
N LEU A 75 9.79 3.25 -1.23
CA LEU A 75 9.10 4.02 -0.21
C LEU A 75 9.01 3.25 1.11
N THR A 76 8.64 1.96 1.10
CA THR A 76 8.60 1.14 2.31
C THR A 76 9.95 1.09 3.03
N ILE A 77 11.05 0.93 2.30
CA ILE A 77 12.41 0.95 2.88
C ILE A 77 12.75 2.33 3.43
N GLY A 78 12.43 3.40 2.70
CA GLY A 78 12.61 4.78 3.17
C GLY A 78 11.83 5.08 4.46
N LEU A 79 10.58 4.64 4.55
CA LEU A 79 9.76 4.73 5.76
C LEU A 79 10.34 3.92 6.91
N MET A 80 10.87 2.71 6.63
CA MET A 80 11.51 1.87 7.63
C MET A 80 12.75 2.53 8.24
N VAL A 81 13.63 3.10 7.40
CA VAL A 81 14.79 3.88 7.86
C VAL A 81 14.35 5.13 8.62
N SER A 82 13.29 5.79 8.15
CA SER A 82 12.75 6.98 8.79
C SER A 82 12.20 6.70 10.20
N LEU A 83 11.52 5.57 10.39
CA LEU A 83 11.11 5.09 11.71
C LEU A 83 12.31 4.78 12.59
N ALA A 84 13.32 4.10 12.04
CA ALA A 84 14.50 3.72 12.80
C ALA A 84 15.31 4.90 13.33
N ARG A 85 15.24 6.05 12.65
CA ARG A 85 16.10 7.22 12.90
C ARG A 85 15.36 8.51 13.23
N GLY A 86 14.02 8.49 13.23
CA GLY A 86 13.20 9.67 13.48
C GLY A 86 13.40 10.79 12.46
N ILE A 87 13.65 10.46 11.18
CA ILE A 87 14.07 11.43 10.16
C ILE A 87 13.11 12.63 10.04
N PRO A 88 11.77 12.44 9.92
CA PRO A 88 10.86 13.59 9.78
C PRO A 88 10.90 14.53 10.99
N ARG A 89 11.02 13.97 12.20
CA ARG A 89 11.14 14.76 13.44
C ARG A 89 12.46 15.53 13.48
N ALA A 90 13.56 14.89 13.08
CA ALA A 90 14.87 15.51 13.01
C ALA A 90 14.91 16.67 11.99
N ASP A 91 14.39 16.45 10.79
CA ASP A 91 14.27 17.49 9.76
C ASP A 91 13.43 18.68 10.24
N TYR A 92 12.26 18.38 10.82
CA TYR A 92 11.37 19.42 11.35
C TYR A 92 12.01 20.24 12.47
N SER A 93 12.75 19.61 13.39
CA SER A 93 13.42 20.31 14.49
C SER A 93 14.56 21.21 13.98
N MET A 94 15.38 20.71 13.05
CA MET A 94 16.48 21.49 12.46
C MET A 94 15.98 22.74 11.74
N LYS A 95 14.87 22.64 11.00
CA LYS A 95 14.22 23.79 10.34
C LYS A 95 13.70 24.85 11.32
N ARG A 96 13.49 24.47 12.59
CA ARG A 96 13.10 25.36 13.68
C ARG A 96 14.28 25.84 14.54
N GLY A 97 15.52 25.48 14.18
CA GLY A 97 16.71 25.81 14.97
C GLY A 97 16.87 24.96 16.23
N GLU A 98 16.18 23.82 16.34
CA GLU A 98 16.21 22.94 17.51
C GLU A 98 17.19 21.77 17.30
N TRP A 99 18.23 21.69 18.15
CA TRP A 99 19.25 20.64 18.09
C TRP A 99 18.93 19.45 19.00
N LEU A 100 18.08 18.54 18.52
CA LEU A 100 17.54 17.41 19.31
C LEU A 100 18.43 16.14 19.32
N LYS A 101 19.77 16.31 19.32
CA LYS A 101 20.71 15.18 19.17
C LYS A 101 20.57 14.12 20.26
N LYS A 102 20.25 14.52 21.51
CA LYS A 102 20.16 13.59 22.64
C LYS A 102 18.83 12.85 22.67
N GLU A 103 17.77 13.49 22.19
CA GLU A 103 16.40 12.99 22.16
C GLU A 103 16.16 12.04 20.97
N LEU A 104 16.92 12.18 19.88
CA LEU A 104 16.78 11.40 18.64
C LEU A 104 17.69 10.15 18.64
N MET A 105 17.60 9.35 19.70
CA MET A 105 18.26 8.05 19.74
C MET A 105 17.50 7.04 18.87
N GLY A 106 18.11 6.66 17.74
CA GLY A 106 17.57 5.65 16.84
C GLY A 106 18.02 4.23 17.16
N PHE A 107 17.68 3.29 16.28
CA PHE A 107 18.17 1.91 16.34
C PHE A 107 18.71 1.43 15.00
N LEU A 108 19.55 0.39 15.05
CA LEU A 108 20.12 -0.24 13.88
C LEU A 108 19.15 -1.29 13.30
N LEU A 109 18.94 -1.25 11.97
CA LEU A 109 18.15 -2.26 11.26
C LEU A 109 18.89 -3.60 11.11
N LYS A 110 20.22 -3.58 10.93
CA LYS A 110 21.04 -4.80 10.83
C LYS A 110 20.79 -5.71 12.04
N GLY A 111 20.50 -6.98 11.77
CA GLY A 111 20.21 -8.01 12.76
C GLY A 111 18.77 -8.05 13.28
N LYS A 112 17.96 -6.99 13.05
CA LYS A 112 16.54 -6.97 13.40
C LYS A 112 15.73 -7.91 12.51
N LYS A 113 14.61 -8.40 13.03
CA LYS A 113 13.65 -9.26 12.33
C LYS A 113 12.57 -8.41 11.65
N LEU A 114 12.49 -8.51 10.32
CA LEU A 114 11.42 -7.92 9.51
C LEU A 114 10.37 -8.98 9.21
N GLY A 115 9.15 -8.77 9.71
CA GLY A 115 7.97 -9.56 9.37
C GLY A 115 7.25 -9.00 8.15
N LEU A 116 7.23 -9.76 7.05
CA LEU A 116 6.50 -9.41 5.84
C LEU A 116 5.19 -10.19 5.78
N ILE A 117 4.09 -9.45 5.80
CA ILE A 117 2.75 -10.00 5.61
C ILE A 117 2.42 -9.88 4.13
N GLY A 118 2.59 -10.97 3.39
CA GLY A 118 2.54 -11.01 1.94
C GLY A 118 3.92 -10.95 1.28
N LEU A 119 4.18 -11.89 0.37
CA LEU A 119 5.41 -11.97 -0.42
C LEU A 119 5.11 -11.92 -1.93
N GLY A 120 4.32 -10.91 -2.34
CA GLY A 120 4.03 -10.62 -3.73
C GLY A 120 5.16 -9.85 -4.43
N ARG A 121 4.82 -9.13 -5.50
CA ARG A 121 5.77 -8.31 -6.28
C ARG A 121 6.50 -7.28 -5.41
N ILE A 122 5.77 -6.57 -4.53
CA ILE A 122 6.32 -5.56 -3.62
C ILE A 122 7.07 -6.22 -2.46
N GLY A 123 6.41 -7.12 -1.73
CA GLY A 123 7.00 -7.77 -0.55
C GLY A 123 8.31 -8.51 -0.85
N SER A 124 8.45 -9.13 -2.04
CA SER A 124 9.71 -9.76 -2.45
C SER A 124 10.85 -8.77 -2.72
N ARG A 125 10.55 -7.56 -3.24
CA ARG A 125 11.55 -6.49 -3.42
C ARG A 125 11.98 -5.90 -2.08
N VAL A 126 11.03 -5.62 -1.20
CA VAL A 126 11.30 -5.19 0.19
C VAL A 126 12.18 -6.22 0.90
N ALA A 127 11.86 -7.52 0.77
CA ALA A 127 12.66 -8.60 1.35
C ALA A 127 14.12 -8.60 0.86
N ARG A 128 14.34 -8.45 -0.46
CA ARG A 128 15.70 -8.41 -1.05
C ARG A 128 16.51 -7.24 -0.51
N ILE A 129 15.93 -6.03 -0.49
CA ILE A 129 16.61 -4.82 -0.01
C ILE A 129 16.89 -4.93 1.50
N ALA A 130 15.90 -5.33 2.29
CA ALA A 130 16.06 -5.50 3.74
C ALA A 130 17.09 -6.57 4.10
N LYS A 131 17.15 -7.68 3.35
CA LYS A 131 18.20 -8.70 3.48
C LYS A 131 19.58 -8.11 3.21
N ALA A 132 19.74 -7.32 2.14
CA ALA A 132 21.00 -6.65 1.82
C ALA A 132 21.43 -5.65 2.92
N MET A 133 20.47 -5.04 3.62
CA MET A 133 20.72 -4.22 4.81
C MET A 133 21.05 -5.03 6.09
N GLY A 134 21.08 -6.37 5.98
CA GLY A 134 21.41 -7.29 7.06
C GLY A 134 20.26 -7.60 8.03
N MET A 135 19.00 -7.39 7.63
CA MET A 135 17.84 -7.81 8.41
C MET A 135 17.55 -9.31 8.24
N LYS A 136 16.90 -9.90 9.24
CA LYS A 136 16.40 -11.28 9.19
C LYS A 136 14.96 -11.28 8.69
N ILE A 137 14.68 -12.02 7.62
CA ILE A 137 13.37 -11.96 6.95
C ILE A 137 12.44 -13.07 7.47
N LEU A 138 11.29 -12.67 7.97
CA LEU A 138 10.17 -13.55 8.32
C LEU A 138 9.02 -13.26 7.35
N VAL A 139 8.34 -14.31 6.88
CA VAL A 139 7.28 -14.16 5.88
C VAL A 139 6.06 -14.93 6.31
N THR A 140 4.89 -14.33 6.14
CA THR A 140 3.61 -15.05 6.12
C THR A 140 2.85 -14.73 4.84
N LYS A 141 2.12 -15.70 4.32
CA LYS A 141 1.35 -15.62 3.07
C LYS A 141 0.31 -16.73 3.08
N ARG A 142 -0.86 -16.48 2.46
CA ARG A 142 -1.95 -17.48 2.35
C ARG A 142 -1.48 -18.82 1.76
N THR A 143 -0.58 -18.76 0.78
CA THR A 143 0.06 -19.95 0.20
C THR A 143 1.57 -19.87 0.35
N PRO A 144 2.25 -20.96 0.75
CA PRO A 144 3.70 -21.01 0.84
C PRO A 144 4.37 -20.47 -0.43
N PRO A 145 5.38 -19.58 -0.31
CA PRO A 145 6.15 -19.14 -1.46
C PRO A 145 7.01 -20.28 -2.04
N PRO A 146 7.47 -20.17 -3.30
CA PRO A 146 8.38 -21.15 -3.88
C PRO A 146 9.64 -21.35 -3.02
N PRO A 147 10.11 -22.59 -2.80
CA PRO A 147 11.30 -22.86 -1.98
C PRO A 147 12.55 -22.11 -2.42
N GLU A 148 12.76 -21.96 -3.73
CA GLU A 148 13.90 -21.23 -4.30
C GLU A 148 13.88 -19.75 -3.90
N LEU A 149 12.71 -19.11 -3.93
CA LEU A 149 12.55 -17.73 -3.49
C LEU A 149 12.88 -17.61 -2.00
N MET A 150 12.34 -18.50 -1.15
CA MET A 150 12.61 -18.51 0.29
C MET A 150 14.11 -18.69 0.59
N LYS A 151 14.78 -19.60 -0.13
CA LYS A 151 16.22 -19.83 -0.02
C LYS A 151 17.02 -18.59 -0.43
N SER A 152 16.69 -17.97 -1.57
CA SER A 152 17.38 -16.76 -2.05
C SER A 152 17.27 -15.60 -1.06
N LEU A 153 16.14 -15.50 -0.36
CA LEU A 153 15.88 -14.46 0.64
C LEU A 153 16.42 -14.82 2.04
N GLU A 154 16.89 -16.05 2.25
CA GLU A 154 17.19 -16.60 3.59
C GLU A 154 16.03 -16.35 4.57
N ALA A 155 14.80 -16.45 4.05
CA ALA A 155 13.59 -16.11 4.78
C ALA A 155 13.02 -17.33 5.50
N LYS A 156 12.36 -17.09 6.64
CA LYS A 156 11.58 -18.12 7.35
C LYS A 156 10.08 -17.90 7.12
N PHE A 157 9.40 -18.93 6.62
CA PHE A 157 7.94 -18.92 6.51
C PHE A 157 7.30 -19.27 7.85
N LEU A 158 6.37 -18.46 8.34
CA LEU A 158 5.72 -18.61 9.64
C LEU A 158 4.21 -18.33 9.55
N PRO A 159 3.40 -18.93 10.44
CA PRO A 159 2.05 -18.44 10.72
C PRO A 159 2.06 -16.96 11.14
N LEU A 160 0.98 -16.23 10.86
CA LEU A 160 0.88 -14.80 11.15
C LEU A 160 1.21 -14.48 12.61
N ASP A 161 0.60 -15.19 13.55
CA ASP A 161 0.77 -14.95 14.99
C ASP A 161 2.21 -15.15 15.45
N GLU A 162 2.90 -16.17 14.93
CA GLU A 162 4.32 -16.40 15.22
C GLU A 162 5.22 -15.33 14.61
N LEU A 163 4.89 -14.87 13.40
CA LEU A 163 5.59 -13.77 12.75
C LEU A 163 5.47 -12.48 13.58
N LEU A 164 4.26 -12.15 14.04
CA LEU A 164 4.01 -10.94 14.85
C LEU A 164 4.81 -10.98 16.15
N ARG A 165 4.81 -12.11 16.87
CA ARG A 165 5.58 -12.28 18.12
C ARG A 165 7.08 -12.15 17.94
N GLN A 166 7.60 -12.47 16.75
CA GLN A 166 9.05 -12.50 16.50
C GLN A 166 9.59 -11.25 15.82
N SER A 167 8.75 -10.44 15.19
CA SER A 167 9.17 -9.30 14.38
C SER A 167 9.47 -8.08 15.24
N ASP A 168 10.56 -7.37 14.90
CA ASP A 168 10.84 -6.04 15.46
C ASP A 168 10.13 -4.95 14.63
N ILE A 169 9.98 -5.22 13.33
CA ILE A 169 9.25 -4.39 12.37
C ILE A 169 8.33 -5.30 11.56
N VAL A 170 7.07 -4.93 11.39
CA VAL A 170 6.09 -5.61 10.54
C VAL A 170 5.73 -4.71 9.38
N SER A 171 5.76 -5.24 8.16
CA SER A 171 5.36 -4.51 6.94
C SER A 171 4.31 -5.30 6.15
N ILE A 172 3.25 -4.61 5.74
CA ILE A 172 2.05 -5.20 5.14
C ILE A 172 2.09 -5.03 3.61
N HIS A 173 1.91 -6.14 2.89
CA HIS A 173 1.97 -6.22 1.43
C HIS A 173 0.88 -7.14 0.84
N VAL A 174 -0.30 -7.17 1.48
CA VAL A 174 -1.48 -7.92 1.00
C VAL A 174 -2.51 -6.98 0.35
N PRO A 175 -3.30 -7.47 -0.63
CA PRO A 175 -4.46 -6.73 -1.11
C PRO A 175 -5.55 -6.65 -0.03
N LEU A 176 -6.51 -5.75 -0.21
CA LEU A 176 -7.74 -5.73 0.60
C LEU A 176 -8.72 -6.78 0.06
N THR A 177 -9.15 -7.68 0.93
CA THR A 177 -10.18 -8.69 0.73
C THR A 177 -11.00 -8.80 2.02
N GLU A 178 -12.10 -9.56 2.00
CA GLU A 178 -12.84 -9.88 3.23
C GLU A 178 -11.96 -10.55 4.29
N GLU A 179 -10.98 -11.36 3.86
CA GLU A 179 -10.04 -12.06 4.75
C GLU A 179 -8.97 -11.13 5.35
N THR A 180 -8.58 -10.06 4.64
CA THR A 180 -7.50 -9.16 5.07
C THR A 180 -8.01 -7.87 5.70
N LYS A 181 -9.30 -7.57 5.57
CA LYS A 181 -9.93 -6.42 6.21
C LYS A 181 -9.84 -6.55 7.73
N ASN A 182 -9.27 -5.54 8.39
CA ASN A 182 -8.98 -5.51 9.82
C ASN A 182 -8.19 -6.75 10.31
N MET A 183 -7.39 -7.37 9.44
CA MET A 183 -6.54 -8.50 9.82
C MET A 183 -5.53 -8.11 10.89
N ILE A 184 -5.06 -6.87 10.88
CA ILE A 184 -4.23 -6.30 11.96
C ILE A 184 -5.14 -5.47 12.88
N ASN A 185 -5.82 -6.17 13.77
CA ASN A 185 -6.70 -5.62 14.81
C ASN A 185 -5.98 -5.54 16.18
N ALA A 186 -6.71 -5.15 17.22
CA ALA A 186 -6.19 -5.04 18.59
C ALA A 186 -5.55 -6.34 19.11
N GLU A 187 -6.16 -7.51 18.84
CA GLU A 187 -5.60 -8.81 19.22
C GLU A 187 -4.24 -9.04 18.55
N LYS A 188 -4.17 -8.86 17.23
CA LYS A 188 -2.92 -9.07 16.47
C LYS A 188 -1.84 -8.06 16.82
N ILE A 189 -2.19 -6.81 17.08
CA ILE A 189 -1.23 -5.82 17.59
C ILE A 189 -0.73 -6.23 18.98
N GLY A 190 -1.61 -6.78 19.84
CA GLY A 190 -1.24 -7.31 21.15
C GLY A 190 -0.18 -8.42 21.09
N LEU A 191 -0.15 -9.20 20.00
CA LEU A 191 0.86 -10.25 19.77
C LEU A 191 2.24 -9.72 19.39
N MET A 192 2.33 -8.48 18.90
CA MET A 192 3.61 -7.88 18.52
C MET A 192 4.49 -7.67 19.75
N LYS A 193 5.81 -7.55 19.55
CA LYS A 193 6.71 -7.17 20.64
C LYS A 193 6.39 -5.77 21.14
N ASP A 194 6.66 -5.52 22.42
CA ASP A 194 6.60 -4.18 22.97
C ASP A 194 7.67 -3.31 22.28
N GLY A 195 7.26 -2.12 21.82
CA GLY A 195 8.13 -1.22 21.06
C GLY A 195 8.34 -1.64 19.59
N ALA A 196 7.60 -2.63 19.08
CA ALA A 196 7.65 -2.98 17.66
C ALA A 196 7.12 -1.86 16.77
N TYR A 197 7.46 -1.92 15.47
CA TYR A 197 7.03 -0.94 14.48
C TYR A 197 6.12 -1.57 13.42
N LEU A 198 5.15 -0.81 12.94
CA LEU A 198 4.23 -1.23 11.88
C LEU A 198 4.35 -0.34 10.64
N ILE A 199 4.44 -0.92 9.45
CA ILE A 199 4.45 -0.21 8.18
C ILE A 199 3.29 -0.69 7.30
N ASN A 200 2.46 0.24 6.85
CA ASN A 200 1.39 -0.05 5.90
C ASN A 200 1.51 0.84 4.65
N THR A 201 1.93 0.22 3.56
CA THR A 201 1.93 0.80 2.21
C THR A 201 1.03 0.00 1.24
N SER A 202 0.16 -0.86 1.77
CA SER A 202 -0.75 -1.67 0.97
C SER A 202 -2.15 -1.06 0.87
N ARG A 203 -2.99 -1.23 1.90
CA ARG A 203 -4.36 -0.71 1.99
C ARG A 203 -4.69 -0.35 3.42
N GLY A 204 -5.34 0.80 3.63
CA GLY A 204 -5.66 1.30 4.97
C GLY A 204 -6.53 0.34 5.77
N GLU A 205 -7.61 -0.16 5.17
CA GLU A 205 -8.58 -1.08 5.81
C GLU A 205 -8.00 -2.46 6.21
N VAL A 206 -6.73 -2.76 5.94
CA VAL A 206 -6.08 -3.98 6.45
C VAL A 206 -5.73 -3.84 7.93
N VAL A 207 -5.56 -2.60 8.40
CA VAL A 207 -5.26 -2.27 9.79
C VAL A 207 -6.46 -1.59 10.42
N ASP A 208 -6.84 -2.03 11.61
CA ASP A 208 -7.77 -1.28 12.44
C ASP A 208 -7.06 -0.02 12.97
N GLU A 209 -7.37 1.14 12.39
CA GLU A 209 -6.75 2.42 12.74
C GLU A 209 -7.03 2.86 14.19
N GLU A 210 -8.11 2.38 14.80
CA GLU A 210 -8.44 2.67 16.20
C GLU A 210 -7.55 1.86 17.14
N ALA A 211 -7.44 0.56 16.87
CA ALA A 211 -6.52 -0.30 17.60
C ALA A 211 -5.05 0.16 17.44
N LEU A 212 -4.67 0.63 16.25
CA LEU A 212 -3.35 1.20 16.01
C LEU A 212 -3.12 2.47 16.84
N LEU A 213 -4.07 3.39 16.89
CA LEU A 213 -3.97 4.62 17.69
C LEU A 213 -3.77 4.30 19.17
N GLU A 214 -4.55 3.35 19.72
CA GLU A 214 -4.44 2.97 21.13
C GLU A 214 -3.10 2.29 21.42
N ALA A 215 -2.62 1.43 20.54
CA ALA A 215 -1.32 0.79 20.68
C ALA A 215 -0.15 1.78 20.62
N LEU A 216 -0.27 2.86 19.85
CA LEU A 216 0.73 3.92 19.80
C LEU A 216 0.69 4.80 21.06
N ARG A 217 -0.50 5.12 21.57
CA ARG A 217 -0.68 5.91 22.80
C ARG A 217 -0.19 5.18 24.05
N SER A 218 -0.49 3.89 24.16
CA SER A 218 -0.04 3.04 25.27
C SER A 218 1.46 2.69 25.21
N GLY A 219 2.13 2.95 24.09
CA GLY A 219 3.54 2.58 23.87
C GLY A 219 3.73 1.11 23.52
N LYS A 220 2.66 0.33 23.31
CA LYS A 220 2.73 -1.04 22.79
C LYS A 220 3.51 -1.09 21.49
N LEU A 221 3.25 -0.14 20.58
CA LEU A 221 4.05 0.08 19.39
C LEU A 221 4.96 1.28 19.56
N GLY A 222 6.23 1.12 19.18
CA GLY A 222 7.23 2.18 19.20
C GLY A 222 6.95 3.25 18.15
N GLY A 223 6.27 2.88 17.06
CA GLY A 223 5.82 3.81 16.03
C GLY A 223 5.19 3.10 14.83
N ALA A 224 4.64 3.88 13.91
CA ALA A 224 4.07 3.36 12.67
C ALA A 224 4.35 4.27 11.47
N ALA A 225 4.43 3.70 10.28
CA ALA A 225 4.50 4.44 9.02
C ALA A 225 3.35 4.05 8.09
N LEU A 226 2.59 5.04 7.63
CA LEU A 226 1.36 4.87 6.85
C LEU A 226 1.45 5.68 5.56
N ASP A 227 1.32 4.99 4.41
CA ASP A 227 1.11 5.65 3.11
C ASP A 227 -0.37 5.58 2.67
N VAL A 228 -1.18 4.76 3.34
CA VAL A 228 -2.56 4.47 2.96
C VAL A 228 -3.46 4.54 4.19
N TYR A 229 -4.74 4.87 3.98
CA TYR A 229 -5.68 5.15 5.07
C TYR A 229 -7.05 4.50 4.82
N SER A 230 -7.77 4.19 5.88
CA SER A 230 -9.13 3.61 5.79
C SER A 230 -10.09 4.52 5.03
N THR A 231 -9.90 5.83 5.19
CA THR A 231 -10.56 6.89 4.44
C THR A 231 -9.49 7.83 3.87
N GLU A 232 -9.54 8.08 2.57
CA GLU A 232 -8.58 8.96 1.90
C GLU A 232 -9.30 10.17 1.27
N PRO A 233 -8.98 11.42 1.68
CA PRO A 233 -8.03 11.82 2.73
C PRO A 233 -8.46 11.42 4.16
N PRO A 234 -7.51 11.22 5.10
CA PRO A 234 -7.81 10.78 6.46
C PRO A 234 -8.62 11.82 7.21
N LYS A 235 -9.75 11.38 7.78
CA LYS A 235 -10.58 12.19 8.68
C LYS A 235 -10.15 12.11 10.13
N ARG A 236 -9.62 10.95 10.55
CA ARG A 236 -9.12 10.70 11.91
C ARG A 236 -7.72 11.30 12.05
N LEU A 237 -7.66 12.60 12.31
CA LEU A 237 -6.39 13.31 12.41
C LEU A 237 -5.58 12.92 13.66
N GLU A 238 -6.21 12.33 14.68
CA GLU A 238 -5.54 11.93 15.93
C GLU A 238 -4.44 10.88 15.72
N LEU A 239 -4.62 9.96 14.78
CA LEU A 239 -3.64 8.93 14.43
C LEU A 239 -2.43 9.55 13.73
N ILE A 240 -2.66 10.34 12.68
CA ILE A 240 -1.57 10.91 11.88
C ILE A 240 -0.82 12.03 12.61
N LYS A 241 -1.39 12.57 13.70
CA LYS A 241 -0.76 13.57 14.56
C LYS A 241 0.11 12.97 15.68
N GLN A 242 0.11 11.65 15.86
CA GLN A 242 0.96 11.02 16.87
C GLN A 242 2.46 11.26 16.54
N PRO A 243 3.29 11.61 17.53
CA PRO A 243 4.69 11.98 17.31
C PRO A 243 5.57 10.83 16.81
N ASN A 244 5.13 9.58 17.03
CA ASN A 244 5.77 8.35 16.56
C ASN A 244 5.11 7.77 15.30
N VAL A 245 4.31 8.57 14.59
CA VAL A 245 3.69 8.19 13.31
C VAL A 245 4.29 8.99 12.17
N ILE A 246 4.70 8.30 11.11
CA ILE A 246 5.13 8.89 9.84
C ILE A 246 4.01 8.66 8.82
N CYS A 247 3.60 9.71 8.12
CA CYS A 247 2.48 9.67 7.20
C CYS A 247 2.87 10.24 5.84
N THR A 248 2.45 9.57 4.77
CA THR A 248 2.56 10.05 3.40
C THR A 248 1.22 9.91 2.66
N PRO A 249 0.87 10.83 1.75
CA PRO A 249 -0.48 10.89 1.17
C PRO A 249 -0.64 9.97 -0.04
N HIS A 250 -0.46 8.65 0.14
CA HIS A 250 -0.61 7.62 -0.91
C HIS A 250 0.30 7.86 -2.11
N ILE A 251 1.59 8.01 -1.83
CA ILE A 251 2.63 8.34 -2.80
C ILE A 251 3.49 7.15 -3.23
N GLY A 252 3.19 5.92 -2.78
CA GLY A 252 3.98 4.74 -3.12
C GLY A 252 4.18 4.50 -4.62
N ALA A 253 3.23 4.93 -5.46
CA ALA A 253 3.35 4.86 -6.92
C ALA A 253 3.66 6.22 -7.60
N GLN A 254 3.89 7.29 -6.84
CA GLN A 254 4.06 8.67 -7.33
C GLN A 254 5.52 8.97 -7.65
N THR A 255 6.08 8.25 -8.63
CA THR A 255 7.38 8.57 -9.24
C THR A 255 7.22 8.88 -10.72
N VAL A 256 8.15 9.65 -11.29
CA VAL A 256 8.09 10.06 -12.70
C VAL A 256 8.05 8.84 -13.62
N GLU A 257 8.90 7.85 -13.33
CA GLU A 257 9.06 6.60 -14.07
C GLU A 257 7.76 5.79 -14.04
N VAL A 258 7.17 5.59 -12.86
CA VAL A 258 5.97 4.77 -12.69
C VAL A 258 4.75 5.44 -13.30
N GLN A 259 4.61 6.77 -13.15
CA GLN A 259 3.49 7.50 -13.75
C GLN A 259 3.55 7.47 -15.27
N LYS A 260 4.75 7.58 -15.86
CA LYS A 260 4.98 7.50 -17.30
C LYS A 260 4.72 6.10 -17.84
N GLU A 261 5.29 5.07 -17.21
CA GLU A 261 5.16 3.69 -17.67
C GLU A 261 3.71 3.20 -17.55
N ALA A 262 3.03 3.47 -16.44
CA ALA A 262 1.62 3.12 -16.28
C ALA A 262 0.73 3.83 -17.31
N SER A 263 1.05 5.07 -17.68
CA SER A 263 0.35 5.80 -18.74
C SER A 263 0.58 5.20 -20.12
N LYS A 264 1.80 4.75 -20.42
CA LYS A 264 2.12 4.09 -21.68
C LYS A 264 1.45 2.71 -21.77
N GLU A 265 1.65 1.87 -20.76
CA GLU A 265 1.09 0.51 -20.69
C GLU A 265 -0.44 0.52 -20.80
N ILE A 266 -1.12 1.45 -20.10
CA ILE A 266 -2.58 1.52 -20.17
C ILE A 266 -3.05 1.97 -21.56
N ALA A 267 -2.36 2.91 -22.20
CA ALA A 267 -2.70 3.37 -23.54
C ALA A 267 -2.54 2.24 -24.57
N GLU A 268 -1.44 1.48 -24.51
CA GLU A 268 -1.20 0.32 -25.37
C GLU A 268 -2.29 -0.75 -25.20
N LYS A 269 -2.67 -1.08 -23.96
CA LYS A 269 -3.75 -2.04 -23.69
C LYS A 269 -5.11 -1.57 -24.21
N ILE A 270 -5.42 -0.27 -24.12
CA ILE A 270 -6.65 0.30 -24.67
C ILE A 270 -6.66 0.18 -26.20
N ILE A 271 -5.57 0.55 -26.87
CA ILE A 271 -5.44 0.45 -28.33
C ILE A 271 -5.61 -1.01 -28.76
N GLN A 272 -4.94 -1.94 -28.10
CA GLN A 272 -5.04 -3.37 -28.38
C GLN A 272 -6.48 -3.89 -28.20
N PHE A 273 -7.17 -3.48 -27.13
CA PHE A 273 -8.56 -3.85 -26.88
C PHE A 273 -9.47 -3.44 -28.03
N PHE A 274 -9.40 -2.18 -28.48
CA PHE A 274 -10.29 -1.68 -29.55
C PHE A 274 -9.91 -2.20 -30.94
N ASN A 275 -8.64 -2.45 -31.22
CA ASN A 275 -8.22 -3.08 -32.48
C ASN A 275 -8.76 -4.51 -32.58
N ASN A 276 -8.68 -5.29 -31.50
CA ASN A 276 -9.20 -6.66 -31.47
C ASN A 276 -10.74 -6.70 -31.50
N HIS A 277 -11.41 -5.66 -30.99
CA HIS A 277 -12.87 -5.55 -31.06
C HIS A 277 -13.39 -5.13 -32.44
N LYS A 278 -12.61 -4.40 -33.26
CA LYS A 278 -12.99 -4.06 -34.64
C LYS A 278 -12.85 -5.23 -35.63
N ALA A 279 -12.12 -6.28 -35.25
CA ALA A 279 -11.86 -7.46 -36.09
C ALA A 279 -12.90 -8.58 -35.91
N ARG A 280 -14.00 -8.33 -35.17
CA ARG A 280 -15.15 -9.22 -34.98
C ARG A 280 -16.41 -8.54 -35.48
#